data_AF-W4PAK1-F1
#
_entry.id   AF-W4PAK1-F1
#
_cell.length_a   1.000
_cell.length_b   1.000
_cell.length_c   1.000
_cell.angle_alpha   90.00
_cell.angle_beta   90.00
_cell.angle_gamma   90.00
#
_symmetry.space_group_name_H-M   'P 1'
#
loop_
_entity.id
_entity.type
_entity.pdbx_description
1 polymer ?
#
loop_
_entity_poly.entity_id
_entity_poly.type
_entity_poly.pdbx_seq_one_letter_code
_entity_poly.pdbx_strand_id
1 'polypeptide(L)'
;MKRYLFAVFCLLVCLVAAARQRIKIACVGNSITYGYGLPDREVQAYPVQLQKMLGDGYEVGNFGKSGATLLSSGHRPYIRQEEYRKAIEFAPDIAVIHLASMIPTRATGLTFATRLSKTT
;
A
#
# COMPACT_ATOMS: atom_id res chain seq x y z
N MET A 1 32.90 35.13 -2.56
CA MET A 1 31.73 34.73 -1.74
C MET A 1 30.47 34.42 -2.57
N LYS A 2 30.02 35.29 -3.50
CA LYS A 2 28.80 35.06 -4.32
C LYS A 2 28.83 33.79 -5.21
N ARG A 3 30.00 33.39 -5.73
CA ARG A 3 30.17 32.19 -6.56
C ARG A 3 29.92 30.88 -5.80
N TYR A 4 30.34 30.82 -4.53
CA TYR A 4 30.06 29.67 -3.66
C TYR A 4 28.59 29.63 -3.27
N LEU A 5 27.96 30.79 -3.05
CA LEU A 5 26.53 30.88 -2.79
C LEU A 5 25.70 30.31 -3.96
N PHE A 6 26.09 30.62 -5.21
CA PHE A 6 25.44 30.11 -6.41
C PHE A 6 25.68 28.60 -6.60
N ALA A 7 26.88 28.11 -6.29
CA ALA A 7 27.19 26.68 -6.35
C ALA A 7 26.40 25.86 -5.32
N VAL A 8 26.26 26.36 -4.09
CA VAL A 8 25.45 25.73 -3.03
C VAL A 8 23.97 25.74 -3.42
N PHE A 9 23.47 26.84 -3.99
CA PHE A 9 22.09 26.91 -4.48
C PHE A 9 21.83 25.90 -5.61
N CYS A 10 22.71 25.81 -6.60
CA CYS A 10 22.60 24.81 -7.66
C CYS A 10 22.68 23.37 -7.13
N LEU A 11 23.55 23.10 -6.15
CA LEU A 11 23.65 21.78 -5.53
C LEU A 11 22.35 21.38 -4.81
N LEU A 12 21.75 22.33 -4.07
CA LEU A 12 20.46 22.12 -3.41
C LEU A 12 19.33 21.86 -4.42
N VAL A 13 19.28 22.60 -5.53
CA VAL A 13 18.29 22.38 -6.60
C VAL A 13 18.46 21.01 -7.25
N CYS A 14 19.70 20.59 -7.54
CA CYS A 14 19.99 19.26 -8.10
C CYS A 14 19.59 18.13 -7.14
N LEU A 15 19.81 18.29 -5.83
CA LEU A 15 19.39 17.34 -4.80
C LEU A 15 17.86 17.17 -4.76
N VAL A 16 17.11 18.27 -4.86
CA VAL A 16 15.64 18.22 -4.90
C VAL A 16 15.14 17.59 -6.20
N ALA A 17 15.77 17.89 -7.35
CA ALA A 17 15.41 17.31 -8.64
C ALA A 17 15.69 15.79 -8.72
N ALA A 18 16.67 15.30 -7.98
CA ALA A 18 17.00 13.87 -7.91
C ALA A 18 16.03 13.05 -7.04
N ALA A 19 15.14 13.69 -6.28
CA ALA A 19 14.15 13.00 -5.46
C ALA A 19 13.03 12.39 -6.33
N ARG A 20 13.24 11.16 -6.79
CA ARG A 20 12.21 10.40 -7.52
C ARG A 20 11.07 10.03 -6.58
N GLN A 21 9.88 10.58 -6.80
CA GLN A 21 8.68 10.14 -6.07
C GLN A 21 8.32 8.70 -6.46
N ARG A 22 8.32 7.80 -5.47
CA ARG A 22 7.85 6.42 -5.64
C ARG A 22 6.33 6.41 -5.65
N ILE A 23 5.75 5.58 -6.50
CA ILE A 23 4.30 5.36 -6.53
C ILE A 23 3.95 4.43 -5.38
N LYS A 24 3.11 4.90 -4.47
CA LYS A 24 2.69 4.12 -3.30
C LYS A 24 1.51 3.23 -3.61
N ILE A 25 1.61 1.95 -3.27
CA ILE A 25 0.55 0.96 -3.44
C ILE A 25 0.17 0.40 -2.08
N ALA A 26 -1.08 0.55 -1.66
CA ALA A 26 -1.59 -0.09 -0.45
C ALA A 26 -2.33 -1.39 -0.79
N CYS A 27 -1.81 -2.52 -0.34
CA CYS A 27 -2.51 -3.80 -0.39
C CYS A 27 -3.39 -3.94 0.86
N VAL A 28 -4.69 -3.76 0.69
CA VAL A 28 -5.71 -3.78 1.74
C VAL A 28 -6.47 -5.10 1.66
N GLY A 29 -6.55 -5.84 2.76
CA GLY A 29 -7.17 -7.16 2.70
C GLY A 29 -7.33 -7.92 4.01
N ASN A 30 -7.69 -9.19 3.88
CA ASN A 30 -7.87 -10.10 5.01
C ASN A 30 -6.60 -10.93 5.28
N SER A 31 -6.77 -12.15 5.81
CA SER A 31 -5.71 -13.13 6.07
C SER A 31 -4.83 -13.43 4.85
N ILE A 32 -5.38 -13.43 3.64
CA ILE A 32 -4.61 -13.66 2.41
C ILE A 32 -3.61 -12.53 2.19
N THR A 33 -4.05 -11.29 2.35
CA THR A 33 -3.18 -10.11 2.22
C THR A 33 -2.17 -10.05 3.34
N TYR A 34 -2.57 -10.40 4.56
CA TYR A 34 -1.66 -10.49 5.70
C TYR A 34 -0.56 -11.56 5.53
N GLY A 35 -0.80 -12.59 4.70
CA GLY A 35 0.08 -13.75 4.57
C GLY A 35 -0.10 -14.77 5.69
N TYR A 36 -1.32 -14.91 6.20
CA TYR A 36 -1.64 -15.87 7.26
C TYR A 36 -1.41 -17.31 6.78
N GLY A 37 -0.69 -18.11 7.59
CA GLY A 37 -0.37 -19.50 7.25
C GLY A 37 0.85 -19.66 6.32
N LEU A 38 1.49 -18.57 5.89
CA LEU A 38 2.77 -18.66 5.19
C LEU A 38 3.91 -18.86 6.20
N PRO A 39 4.87 -19.76 5.92
CA PRO A 39 6.01 -20.00 6.82
C PRO A 39 6.91 -18.77 6.96
N ASP A 40 7.06 -17.97 5.89
CA ASP A 40 7.76 -16.68 5.92
C ASP A 40 6.95 -15.64 5.13
N ARG A 41 6.00 -15.00 5.82
CA ARG A 41 5.15 -13.97 5.20
C ARG A 41 5.93 -12.73 4.75
N GLU A 42 7.06 -12.42 5.39
CA GLU A 42 7.87 -11.23 5.07
C GLU A 42 8.59 -11.39 3.73
N VAL A 43 8.72 -12.64 3.27
CA VAL A 43 9.26 -12.97 1.96
C VAL A 43 8.17 -13.39 0.98
N GLN A 44 7.18 -14.17 1.41
CA GLN A 44 6.27 -14.89 0.53
C GLN A 44 4.89 -14.24 0.35
N ALA A 45 4.49 -13.32 1.23
CA ALA A 45 3.18 -12.67 1.07
C ALA A 45 3.12 -11.94 -0.28
N TYR A 46 1.98 -12.00 -0.95
CA TYR A 46 1.86 -11.43 -2.29
C TYR A 46 2.22 -9.93 -2.35
N PRO A 47 1.96 -9.07 -1.34
CA PRO A 47 2.40 -7.68 -1.39
C PRO A 47 3.93 -7.54 -1.44
N VAL A 48 4.65 -8.46 -0.79
CA VAL A 48 6.13 -8.50 -0.85
C VAL A 48 6.59 -8.94 -2.23
N GLN A 49 5.95 -9.95 -2.81
CA GLN A 49 6.25 -10.38 -4.18
C GLN A 49 5.94 -9.28 -5.19
N LEU A 50 4.85 -8.54 -4.99
CA LEU A 50 4.48 -7.38 -5.79
C LEU A 50 5.54 -6.28 -5.70
N GLN A 51 6.07 -5.98 -4.51
CA GLN A 51 7.19 -5.04 -4.36
C GLN A 51 8.40 -5.46 -5.18
N LYS A 52 8.77 -6.75 -5.17
CA LYS A 52 9.90 -7.28 -5.94
C LYS A 52 9.69 -7.16 -7.45
N MET A 53 8.47 -7.42 -7.92
CA MET A 53 8.14 -7.35 -9.34
C MET A 53 8.10 -5.91 -9.87
N LEU A 54 7.64 -4.95 -9.05
CA LEU A 54 7.51 -3.54 -9.43
C LEU A 54 8.81 -2.73 -9.27
N GLY A 55 9.68 -3.13 -8.34
CA GLY A 55 10.98 -2.51 -8.10
C GLY A 55 10.91 -1.13 -7.43
N ASP A 56 12.03 -0.41 -7.46
CA ASP A 56 12.26 0.82 -6.67
C ASP A 56 11.40 2.02 -7.06
N GLY A 57 10.74 1.95 -8.23
CA GLY A 57 9.76 2.97 -8.63
C GLY A 57 8.48 2.96 -7.79
N TYR A 58 8.28 1.92 -6.99
CA TYR A 58 7.07 1.70 -6.21
C TYR A 58 7.40 1.43 -4.74
N GLU A 59 6.44 1.76 -3.89
CA GLU A 59 6.45 1.43 -2.47
C GLU A 59 5.13 0.70 -2.15
N VAL A 60 5.22 -0.61 -1.92
CA VAL A 60 4.06 -1.48 -1.69
C VAL A 60 3.93 -1.76 -0.20
N GLY A 61 2.84 -1.27 0.41
CA GLY A 61 2.50 -1.51 1.80
C GLY A 61 1.52 -2.67 1.96
N ASN A 62 1.77 -3.55 2.94
CA ASN A 62 0.83 -4.60 3.32
C ASN A 62 -0.03 -4.16 4.52
N PHE A 63 -1.33 -3.99 4.28
CA PHE A 63 -2.32 -3.62 5.28
C PHE A 63 -3.37 -4.73 5.48
N GLY A 64 -2.97 -5.99 5.32
CA GLY A 64 -3.88 -7.13 5.56
C GLY A 64 -4.21 -7.33 7.04
N LYS A 65 -5.47 -7.62 7.37
CA LYS A 65 -5.90 -8.00 8.72
C LYS A 65 -6.71 -9.30 8.71
N SER A 66 -6.16 -10.34 9.33
CA SER A 66 -6.84 -11.63 9.47
C SER A 66 -8.20 -11.50 10.19
N GLY A 67 -9.23 -12.10 9.60
CA GLY A 67 -10.59 -12.13 10.17
C GLY A 67 -11.34 -10.80 10.13
N ALA A 68 -10.82 -9.79 9.42
CA ALA A 68 -11.56 -8.54 9.21
C ALA A 68 -12.57 -8.67 8.06
N THR A 69 -13.73 -8.04 8.19
CA THR A 69 -14.79 -8.03 7.18
C THR A 69 -14.88 -6.68 6.46
N LEU A 70 -15.32 -6.70 5.20
CA LEU A 70 -15.58 -5.49 4.42
C LEU A 70 -16.77 -4.68 4.96
N LEU A 71 -17.77 -5.38 5.50
CA LEU A 71 -18.99 -4.76 5.97
C LEU A 71 -18.72 -3.86 7.17
N SER A 72 -19.10 -2.59 7.05
CA SER A 72 -19.05 -1.61 8.16
C SER A 72 -19.86 -2.07 9.37
N SER A 73 -20.94 -2.82 9.15
CA SER A 73 -21.79 -3.41 10.19
C SER A 73 -21.59 -4.93 10.36
N GLY A 74 -20.50 -5.49 9.85
CA GLY A 74 -20.18 -6.92 9.98
C GLY A 74 -19.49 -7.27 11.30
N HIS A 75 -19.25 -8.57 11.50
CA HIS A 75 -18.38 -9.05 12.57
C HIS A 75 -16.95 -8.59 12.28
N ARG A 76 -16.39 -7.73 13.15
CA ARG A 76 -15.05 -7.13 13.02
C ARG A 76 -14.80 -6.36 11.69
N PRO A 77 -15.41 -5.17 11.53
CA PRO A 77 -15.23 -4.35 10.32
C PRO A 77 -13.78 -3.90 10.14
N TYR A 78 -13.27 -4.04 8.91
CA TYR A 78 -11.91 -3.63 8.54
C TYR A 78 -11.66 -2.14 8.81
N ILE A 79 -12.65 -1.29 8.55
CA ILE A 79 -12.58 0.16 8.78
C ILE A 79 -12.31 0.56 10.25
N ARG A 80 -12.56 -0.35 11.20
CA ARG A 80 -12.29 -0.14 12.63
C ARG A 80 -10.96 -0.73 13.09
N GLN A 81 -10.19 -1.35 12.18
CA GLN A 81 -8.92 -1.97 12.51
C GLN A 81 -7.78 -0.97 12.32
N GLU A 82 -6.68 -1.20 13.03
CA GLU A 82 -5.48 -0.36 12.95
C GLU A 82 -4.88 -0.36 11.54
N GLU A 83 -4.98 -1.48 10.82
CA GLU A 83 -4.48 -1.62 9.45
C GLU A 83 -5.19 -0.67 8.48
N TYR A 84 -6.47 -0.38 8.70
CA TYR A 84 -7.19 0.64 7.92
C TYR A 84 -6.61 2.03 8.17
N ARG A 85 -6.38 2.41 9.43
CA ARG A 85 -5.76 3.70 9.77
C ARG A 85 -4.37 3.82 9.13
N LYS A 86 -3.56 2.77 9.22
CA LYS A 86 -2.23 2.71 8.59
C LYS A 86 -2.30 2.83 7.08
N ALA A 87 -3.28 2.20 6.43
CA ALA A 87 -3.48 2.31 4.98
C ALA A 87 -3.84 3.75 4.55
N ILE A 88 -4.64 4.46 5.35
CA ILE A 88 -4.96 5.88 5.10
C ILE A 88 -3.73 6.77 5.33
N GLU A 89 -3.01 6.58 6.44
CA GLU A 89 -1.78 7.35 6.76
C GLU A 89 -0.64 7.11 5.76
N PHE A 90 -0.61 5.94 5.14
CA PHE A 90 0.32 5.62 4.08
C PHE A 90 0.12 6.50 2.83
N ALA A 91 -1.06 7.09 2.66
CA ALA A 91 -1.45 7.96 1.54
C ALA A 91 -1.08 7.36 0.16
N PRO A 92 -1.61 6.16 -0.16
CA PRO A 92 -1.26 5.44 -1.39
C PRO A 92 -1.76 6.17 -2.64
N ASP A 93 -1.02 6.05 -3.73
CA ASP A 93 -1.50 6.45 -5.07
C ASP A 93 -2.44 5.40 -5.67
N ILE A 94 -2.25 4.12 -5.29
CA ILE A 94 -3.05 2.98 -5.74
C ILE A 94 -3.44 2.15 -4.53
N ALA A 95 -4.73 1.87 -4.36
CA ALA A 95 -5.21 0.90 -3.38
C ALA A 95 -5.58 -0.40 -4.09
N VAL A 96 -4.93 -1.50 -3.73
CA VAL A 96 -5.26 -2.87 -4.15
C VAL A 96 -6.08 -3.51 -3.04
N ILE A 97 -7.37 -3.75 -3.30
CA ILE A 97 -8.30 -4.30 -2.32
C ILE A 97 -8.54 -5.77 -2.66
N HIS A 98 -8.10 -6.66 -1.78
CA HIS A 98 -8.33 -8.10 -1.87
C HIS A 98 -8.99 -8.60 -0.59
N LEU A 99 -10.32 -8.58 -0.59
CA LEU A 99 -11.17 -8.96 0.54
C LEU A 99 -12.22 -9.95 0.08
N ALA A 100 -11.92 -11.24 0.17
CA ALA A 100 -12.90 -12.31 0.04
C ALA A 100 -12.75 -13.28 1.22
N SER A 101 -13.67 -13.19 2.18
CA SER A 101 -14.08 -14.32 3.01
C SER A 101 -15.37 -13.98 3.75
N MET A 102 -16.37 -14.85 3.56
CA MET A 102 -17.69 -14.88 4.19
C MET A 102 -18.86 -14.16 3.48
N ILE A 103 -19.04 -14.45 2.18
CA ILE A 103 -20.38 -14.60 1.56
C ILE A 103 -20.40 -15.99 0.89
N PRO A 104 -21.42 -16.84 1.09
CA PRO A 104 -21.49 -18.19 0.52
C PRO A 104 -21.90 -18.17 -0.96
N THR A 105 -21.30 -17.28 -1.75
CA THR A 105 -21.51 -17.21 -3.19
C THR A 105 -20.21 -17.60 -3.87
N ARG A 106 -20.27 -18.62 -4.73
CA ARG A 106 -19.26 -18.90 -5.76
C ARG A 106 -19.05 -17.62 -6.58
N ALA A 107 -18.13 -16.77 -6.15
CA ALA A 107 -17.74 -15.56 -6.85
C ALA A 107 -16.25 -15.37 -6.62
N THR A 108 -15.52 -15.60 -7.71
CA THR A 108 -14.19 -15.08 -8.03
C THR A 108 -13.77 -13.88 -7.16
N GLY A 109 -12.62 -13.99 -6.51
CA GLY A 109 -12.03 -12.90 -5.73
C GLY A 109 -11.93 -11.64 -6.57
N LEU A 110 -12.65 -10.60 -6.17
CA LEU A 110 -12.74 -9.34 -6.89
C LEU A 110 -11.58 -8.44 -6.42
N THR A 111 -10.46 -8.51 -7.13
CA THR A 111 -9.31 -7.61 -6.91
C THR A 111 -9.61 -6.28 -7.58
N PHE A 112 -9.86 -5.23 -6.80
CA PHE A 112 -9.94 -3.87 -7.34
C PHE A 112 -8.65 -3.13 -7.06
N ALA A 113 -8.03 -2.61 -8.11
CA ALA A 113 -6.96 -1.62 -8.01
C ALA A 113 -7.54 -0.26 -8.42
N THR A 114 -7.68 0.66 -7.47
CA THR A 114 -8.19 2.01 -7.75
C THR A 114 -7.07 3.01 -7.54
N ARG A 115 -6.81 3.83 -8.56
CA ARG A 115 -5.93 5.00 -8.42
C ARG A 115 -6.67 6.04 -7.60
N LEU A 116 -6.11 6.41 -6.45
CA LEU A 116 -6.70 7.44 -5.61
C LEU A 116 -6.36 8.80 -6.23
N SER A 117 -7.38 9.53 -6.65
CA SER A 117 -7.23 10.94 -7.00
C SER A 117 -6.95 11.70 -5.70
N LYS A 118 -5.73 12.20 -5.53
CA LYS A 118 -5.38 13.09 -4.41
C LYS A 118 -6.20 14.37 -4.56
N THR A 119 -7.38 14.41 -3.95
CA THR A 119 -8.16 15.63 -3.86
C THR A 119 -7.41 16.55 -2.92
N THR A 120 -7.02 17.71 -3.46
CA THR A 120 -6.24 18.77 -2.80
C THR A 120 -7.02 19.39 -1.66
#